data_AF-A0A629KI70-F1
#
_entry.id   AF-A0A629KI70-F1
#
_cell.length_a   1.000
_cell.length_b   1.000
_cell.length_c   1.000
_cell.angle_alpha   90.00
_cell.angle_beta   90.00
_cell.angle_gamma   90.00
#
_symmetry.space_group_name_H-M   'P 1'
#
loop_
_entity.id
_entity.type
_entity.pdbx_description
1 polymer ?
#
loop_
_entity_poly.entity_id
_entity_poly.type
_entity_poly.pdbx_seq_one_letter_code
_entity_poly.pdbx_strand_id
1 'polypeptide(L)'
;MSIATNRKILKFAYTSNQQYFLLECLKTERKSLVKHHKEDGTTSWLKDKVVAQFKDKTPKTLHVLIPAEGIYEIIGQPYITGLYCLYKGSKGTFNYDPISEQEKNFLITLHNNGTAYRDALISLGRTKLF
;
A
#
# COMPACT_ATOMS: atom_id res chain seq x y z
N MET A 1 -20.50 16.58 2.95
CA MET A 1 -19.22 16.39 3.66
C MET A 1 -18.14 16.11 2.63
N SER A 2 -17.15 17.00 2.50
CA SER A 2 -15.99 16.76 1.63
C SER A 2 -15.14 15.65 2.26
N ILE A 3 -15.00 14.52 1.57
CA ILE A 3 -14.08 13.45 1.98
C ILE A 3 -12.68 13.99 1.75
N ALA A 4 -11.88 14.09 2.82
CA ALA A 4 -10.49 14.52 2.74
C ALA A 4 -9.75 13.75 1.64
N THR A 5 -8.98 14.45 0.81
CA THR A 5 -8.22 13.87 -0.31
C THR A 5 -7.41 12.64 0.10
N ASN A 6 -6.89 12.64 1.33
CA ASN A 6 -6.10 11.56 1.94
C ASN A 6 -6.83 10.21 2.04
N ARG A 7 -8.15 10.18 1.87
CA ARG A 7 -8.95 8.95 1.91
C ARG A 7 -9.22 8.35 0.54
N LYS A 8 -8.94 9.09 -0.55
CA LYS A 8 -9.18 8.64 -1.94
C LYS A 8 -7.92 8.22 -2.66
N ILE A 9 -6.75 8.57 -2.11
CA ILE A 9 -5.44 8.24 -2.66
C ILE A 9 -4.58 7.65 -1.56
N LEU A 10 -3.79 6.64 -1.90
CA LEU A 10 -2.81 6.09 -0.98
C LEU A 10 -1.68 7.10 -0.82
N LYS A 11 -1.38 7.46 0.43
CA LYS A 11 -0.31 8.42 0.75
C LYS A 11 0.84 7.73 1.46
N PHE A 12 2.04 8.14 1.08
CA PHE A 12 3.27 7.77 1.76
C PHE A 12 3.70 8.89 2.70
N ALA A 13 4.17 8.51 3.88
CA ALA A 13 4.93 9.36 4.78
C ALA A 13 6.36 8.83 4.88
N TYR A 14 7.32 9.75 4.92
CA TYR A 14 8.75 9.43 4.98
C TYR A 14 9.32 9.98 6.28
N THR A 15 10.11 9.16 6.97
CA THR A 15 11.09 9.61 7.96
C THR A 15 12.48 9.32 7.41
N SER A 16 13.54 9.80 8.08
CA SER A 16 14.92 9.70 7.60
C SER A 16 15.33 8.28 7.18
N ASN A 17 14.76 7.23 7.82
CA ASN A 17 15.12 5.83 7.59
C ASN A 17 13.92 4.92 7.27
N GLN A 18 12.68 5.41 7.29
CA GLN A 18 11.49 4.56 7.20
C GLN A 18 10.40 5.20 6.36
N GLN A 19 9.57 4.33 5.77
CA GLN A 19 8.44 4.73 4.95
C GLN A 19 7.17 4.07 5.44
N TYR A 20 6.07 4.81 5.33
CA TYR A 20 4.81 4.41 5.92
C TYR A 20 3.65 4.66 4.97
N PHE A 21 2.66 3.78 4.95
CA PHE A 21 1.32 4.17 4.54
C PHE A 21 0.72 5.07 5.61
N LEU A 22 0.17 6.21 5.17
CA LEU A 22 -0.67 7.07 6.01
C LEU A 22 -2.12 6.77 5.67
N LEU A 23 -2.82 6.11 6.61
CA LEU A 23 -4.21 5.72 6.45
C LEU A 23 -5.10 6.53 7.40
N GLU A 24 -6.13 7.18 6.86
CA GLU A 24 -7.12 7.93 7.65
C GLU A 24 -8.40 7.12 7.78
N CYS A 25 -8.82 6.84 9.01
CA CYS A 25 -10.04 6.11 9.33
C CYS A 25 -11.17 7.09 9.69
N LEU A 26 -12.41 6.79 9.30
CA LEU A 26 -13.58 7.41 9.92
C LEU A 26 -13.89 6.78 11.27
N LYS A 27 -14.54 7.57 12.12
CA LYS A 27 -15.05 7.12 13.42
C LYS A 27 -15.97 5.89 13.33
N THR A 28 -16.71 5.75 12.22
CA THR A 28 -17.64 4.65 11.96
C THR A 28 -17.01 3.45 11.27
N GLU A 29 -15.75 3.55 10.86
CA GLU A 29 -15.05 2.48 10.14
C GLU A 29 -14.31 1.56 11.11
N ARG A 30 -14.14 0.30 10.71
CA ARG A 30 -13.20 -0.59 11.38
C ARG A 30 -11.78 -0.07 11.13
N LYS A 31 -10.89 -0.32 12.09
CA LYS A 31 -9.46 -0.01 11.94
C LYS A 31 -8.93 -0.64 10.66
N SER A 32 -8.25 0.15 9.84
CA SER A 32 -7.66 -0.34 8.60
C SER A 32 -6.51 -1.30 8.89
N LEU A 33 -6.37 -2.31 8.03
CA LEU A 33 -5.32 -3.31 8.11
C LEU A 33 -4.60 -3.37 6.77
N VAL A 34 -3.31 -3.70 6.81
CA VAL A 34 -2.52 -3.92 5.60
C VAL A 34 -1.85 -5.27 5.68
N LYS A 35 -1.96 -6.03 4.61
CA LYS A 35 -1.33 -7.33 4.42
C LYS A 35 -0.28 -7.22 3.33
N HIS A 36 0.88 -7.81 3.55
CA HIS A 36 1.92 -7.99 2.54
C HIS A 36 1.82 -9.39 1.95
N HIS A 37 1.77 -9.50 0.63
CA HIS A 37 1.81 -10.75 -0.14
C HIS A 37 3.25 -10.98 -0.57
N LYS A 38 3.86 -12.03 -0.02
CA LYS A 38 5.26 -12.37 -0.26
C LYS A 38 5.43 -13.18 -1.53
N GLU A 39 6.67 -13.22 -1.99
CA GLU A 39 7.14 -13.91 -3.19
C GLU A 39 6.91 -15.43 -3.17
N ASP A 40 6.89 -16.01 -1.96
CA ASP A 40 6.63 -17.43 -1.72
C ASP A 40 5.13 -17.79 -1.68
N GLY A 41 4.26 -16.82 -1.96
CA GLY A 41 2.81 -16.97 -1.91
C GLY A 41 2.22 -16.89 -0.49
N THR A 42 3.05 -16.73 0.55
CA THR A 42 2.57 -16.51 1.91
C THR A 42 2.16 -15.06 2.12
N THR A 43 1.42 -14.80 3.20
CA THR A 43 1.01 -13.44 3.55
C THR A 43 1.34 -13.11 4.99
N SER A 44 1.60 -11.83 5.26
CA SER A 44 1.87 -11.33 6.61
C SER A 44 1.19 -10.01 6.86
N TRP A 45 0.57 -9.86 8.03
CA TRP A 45 0.03 -8.58 8.48
C TRP A 45 1.14 -7.60 8.84
N LEU A 46 1.03 -6.37 8.37
CA LEU A 46 1.97 -5.31 8.73
C LEU A 46 1.61 -4.72 10.10
N LYS A 47 2.66 -4.36 10.85
CA LYS A 47 2.49 -3.63 12.10
C LYS A 47 2.07 -2.19 11.79
N ASP A 48 1.01 -1.76 12.45
CA ASP A 48 0.53 -0.39 12.41
C ASP A 48 0.81 0.34 13.74
N LYS A 49 0.87 1.66 13.67
CA LYS A 49 0.92 2.57 14.81
C LYS A 49 -0.21 3.58 14.69
N VAL A 50 -1.07 3.64 15.70
CA VAL A 50 -2.08 4.70 15.82
C VAL A 50 -1.37 6.00 16.19
N VAL A 51 -1.42 6.99 15.31
CA VAL A 51 -0.78 8.30 15.53
C VAL A 51 -1.77 9.40 15.90
N ALA A 52 -3.05 9.19 15.61
CA ALA A 52 -4.13 10.06 16.06
C ALA A 52 -5.39 9.25 16.37
N GLN A 53 -6.16 9.71 17.35
CA GLN A 53 -7.44 9.13 17.76
C GLN A 53 -8.54 10.19 17.75
N PHE A 54 -9.79 9.75 17.60
CA PHE A 54 -10.95 10.58 17.91
C PHE A 54 -11.14 10.69 19.43
N LYS A 55 -12.05 11.56 19.88
CA LYS A 55 -12.33 11.78 21.32
C LYS A 55 -12.74 10.51 22.07
N ASP A 56 -13.35 9.55 21.37
CA ASP A 56 -13.78 8.25 21.91
C ASP A 56 -12.69 7.17 21.85
N LYS A 57 -11.44 7.56 21.59
CA LYS A 57 -10.27 6.69 21.46
C LYS A 57 -10.27 5.77 20.24
N THR A 58 -11.24 5.89 19.33
CA THR A 58 -11.18 5.16 18.06
C THR A 58 -10.04 5.68 17.18
N PRO A 59 -9.35 4.82 16.40
CA PRO A 59 -8.25 5.25 15.54
C PRO A 59 -8.72 6.24 14.47
N LYS A 60 -7.99 7.35 14.32
CA LYS A 60 -8.23 8.36 13.29
C LYS A 60 -7.17 8.31 12.19
N THR A 61 -5.91 8.14 12.57
CA THR A 61 -4.79 8.07 11.63
C THR A 61 -3.85 6.95 12.05
N LEU A 62 -3.47 6.12 11.07
CA LEU A 62 -2.56 5.00 11.22
C LEU A 62 -1.32 5.23 10.35
N HIS A 63 -0.15 4.95 10.92
CA HIS A 63 1.08 4.74 10.16
C HIS A 63 1.34 3.25 10.07
N VAL A 64 1.45 2.72 8.86
CA VAL A 64 1.77 1.31 8.64
C VAL A 64 3.13 1.22 7.96
N LEU A 65 4.10 0.57 8.61
CA LEU A 65 5.47 0.51 8.11
C LEU A 65 5.53 -0.30 6.81
N ILE A 66 6.16 0.27 5.78
CA ILE A 66 6.42 -0.39 4.50
C ILE A 66 7.86 -0.92 4.53
N PRO A 67 8.07 -2.24 4.57
CA PRO A 67 9.42 -2.80 4.68
C PRO A 67 10.21 -2.74 3.36
N ALA A 68 9.54 -2.94 2.21
CA ALA A 68 10.17 -3.07 0.91
C ALA A 68 9.19 -2.81 -0.25
N GLU A 69 9.68 -2.85 -1.48
CA GLU A 69 8.82 -3.02 -2.67
C GLU A 69 8.10 -4.36 -2.58
N GLY A 70 6.93 -4.48 -3.20
CA GLY A 70 6.11 -5.68 -3.04
C GLY A 70 4.64 -5.45 -3.28
N ILE A 71 3.84 -6.47 -2.97
CA ILE A 71 2.40 -6.43 -3.16
C ILE A 71 1.70 -6.32 -1.82
N TYR A 72 0.83 -5.32 -1.71
CA TYR A 72 0.17 -4.96 -0.47
C TYR A 72 -1.34 -4.89 -0.67
N GLU A 73 -2.08 -5.39 0.31
CA GLU A 73 -3.54 -5.38 0.32
C GLU A 73 -4.02 -4.49 1.46
N ILE A 74 -4.89 -3.54 1.14
CA ILE A 74 -5.46 -2.61 2.12
C ILE A 74 -6.90 -3.00 2.39
N ILE A 75 -7.23 -3.17 3.68
CA ILE A 75 -8.54 -3.64 4.14
C ILE A 75 -9.12 -2.63 5.12
N GLY A 76 -10.45 -2.43 5.07
CA GLY A 76 -11.15 -1.54 6.00
C GLY A 76 -11.08 -0.06 5.62
N GLN A 77 -10.87 0.25 4.33
CA GLN A 77 -10.87 1.60 3.77
C GLN A 77 -11.78 1.63 2.53
N PRO A 78 -13.02 2.14 2.61
CA PRO A 78 -13.99 2.01 1.51
C PRO A 78 -13.52 2.51 0.14
N TYR A 79 -12.61 3.48 0.09
CA TYR A 79 -12.17 4.12 -1.15
C TYR A 79 -10.80 3.65 -1.66
N ILE A 80 -9.97 3.06 -0.80
CA ILE A 80 -8.62 2.60 -1.16
C ILE A 80 -8.39 1.14 -0.78
N THR A 81 -9.46 0.39 -0.46
CA THR A 81 -9.36 -1.06 -0.29
C THR A 81 -9.07 -1.72 -1.63
N GLY A 82 -8.12 -2.66 -1.61
CA GLY A 82 -7.68 -3.38 -2.81
C GLY A 82 -6.24 -3.84 -2.72
N LEU A 83 -5.77 -4.47 -3.80
CA LEU A 83 -4.39 -4.87 -4.00
C LEU A 83 -3.61 -3.77 -4.72
N TYR A 84 -2.38 -3.57 -4.29
CA TYR A 84 -1.47 -2.58 -4.83
C TYR A 84 -0.08 -3.17 -4.98
N CYS A 85 0.55 -2.92 -6.13
CA CYS A 85 1.97 -3.14 -6.31
C CYS A 85 2.72 -1.87 -5.94
N LEU A 86 3.61 -1.96 -4.97
CA LEU A 86 4.54 -0.90 -4.58
C LEU A 86 5.88 -1.11 -5.27
N TYR A 87 6.37 -0.05 -5.90
CA TYR A 87 7.62 -0.04 -6.64
C TYR A 87 8.37 1.28 -6.43
N LYS A 88 9.69 1.27 -6.58
CA LYS A 88 10.52 2.47 -6.57
C LYS A 88 10.54 3.11 -7.94
N GLY A 89 10.23 4.40 -7.96
CA GLY A 89 10.44 5.25 -9.13
C GLY A 89 11.92 5.52 -9.38
N SER A 90 12.19 6.21 -10.47
CA SER A 90 13.56 6.61 -10.88
C SER A 90 14.32 7.43 -9.83
N LYS A 91 13.60 8.10 -8.93
CA LYS A 91 14.14 8.93 -7.84
C LYS A 91 14.29 8.19 -6.51
N GLY A 92 14.06 6.86 -6.49
CA GLY A 92 14.11 6.04 -5.28
C GLY A 92 12.91 6.20 -4.34
N THR A 93 11.93 7.02 -4.72
CA THR A 93 10.67 7.18 -4.00
C THR A 93 9.72 6.03 -4.30
N PHE A 94 9.00 5.56 -3.30
CA PHE A 94 7.94 4.58 -3.52
C PHE A 94 6.74 5.21 -4.22
N ASN A 95 6.26 4.49 -5.22
CA ASN A 95 5.00 4.70 -5.89
C ASN A 95 4.16 3.44 -5.74
N TYR A 96 2.89 3.52 -6.14
CA TYR A 96 1.99 2.37 -6.18
C TYR A 96 1.21 2.34 -7.48
N ASP A 97 0.78 1.15 -7.86
CA ASP A 97 -0.24 0.93 -8.90
C ASP A 97 -1.28 -0.05 -8.36
N PRO A 98 -2.59 0.23 -8.52
CA PRO A 98 -3.63 -0.75 -8.18
C PRO A 98 -3.59 -1.94 -9.14
N ILE A 99 -3.71 -3.14 -8.58
CA ILE A 99 -3.63 -4.39 -9.35
C ILE A 99 -4.81 -5.32 -9.03
N SER A 100 -5.08 -6.23 -9.95
CA SER A 100 -5.98 -7.36 -9.77
C SER A 100 -5.26 -8.59 -9.18
N GLU A 101 -6.04 -9.57 -8.71
CA GLU A 101 -5.52 -10.88 -8.27
C GLU A 101 -4.76 -11.63 -9.38
N GLN A 102 -5.18 -11.48 -10.65
CA GLN A 102 -4.49 -12.09 -11.78
C GLN A 102 -3.12 -11.43 -12.02
N GLU A 103 -3.08 -10.10 -12.00
CA GLU A 103 -1.84 -9.33 -12.15
C GLU A 103 -0.87 -9.60 -10.99
N LYS A 104 -1.37 -9.80 -9.76
CA LYS A 104 -0.55 -10.17 -8.60
C LYS A 104 0.34 -11.38 -8.88
N ASN A 105 -0.24 -12.48 -9.35
CA ASN A 105 0.51 -13.72 -9.58
C ASN A 105 1.55 -13.55 -10.69
N PHE A 106 1.21 -12.79 -11.74
CA PHE A 106 2.13 -12.44 -12.81
C PHE A 106 3.32 -11.62 -12.30
N LEU A 107 3.06 -10.58 -11.51
CA LEU A 107 4.09 -9.72 -10.93
C LEU A 107 5.03 -10.49 -10.01
N ILE A 108 4.50 -11.36 -9.15
CA ILE A 108 5.32 -12.22 -8.28
C ILE A 108 6.22 -13.14 -9.11
N THR A 109 5.69 -13.73 -10.17
CA THR A 109 6.45 -14.65 -11.04
C THR A 109 7.60 -13.93 -11.74
N LEU A 110 7.34 -12.75 -12.32
CA LEU A 110 8.41 -11.94 -12.93
C LEU A 110 9.45 -11.49 -11.91
N HIS A 111 9.01 -11.12 -10.71
CA HIS A 111 9.92 -10.72 -9.65
C HIS A 111 10.85 -11.86 -9.20
N ASN A 112 10.30 -13.07 -9.04
CA ASN A 112 11.06 -14.27 -8.74
C ASN A 112 12.09 -14.63 -9.82
N ASN A 113 11.84 -14.20 -11.07
CA ASN A 113 12.79 -14.32 -12.19
C ASN A 113 13.80 -13.16 -12.27
N GLY A 114 13.86 -12.29 -11.25
CA GLY A 114 14.81 -11.18 -11.15
C GLY A 114 14.36 -9.87 -11.79
N THR A 115 13.08 -9.75 -12.20
CA THR A 115 12.55 -8.50 -12.75
C THR A 115 12.11 -7.56 -11.62
N ALA A 116 12.44 -6.26 -11.70
CA ALA A 116 11.93 -5.29 -10.73
C ALA A 116 10.41 -5.11 -10.89
N TYR A 117 9.69 -4.84 -9.80
CA TYR A 117 8.23 -4.64 -9.84
C TYR A 117 7.81 -3.54 -10.84
N ARG A 118 8.60 -2.47 -10.97
CA ARG A 118 8.37 -1.42 -11.96
C ARG A 118 8.37 -1.95 -13.39
N ASP A 119 9.36 -2.75 -13.76
CA ASP A 119 9.50 -3.29 -15.12
C ASP A 119 8.44 -4.38 -15.41
N ALA A 120 8.08 -5.14 -14.37
CA ALA A 120 6.98 -6.09 -14.43
C ALA A 120 5.62 -5.40 -14.67
N LEU A 121 5.38 -4.24 -14.05
CA LEU A 121 4.21 -3.40 -14.33
C LEU A 121 4.22 -2.82 -15.76
N ILE A 122 5.38 -2.42 -16.27
CA ILE A 122 5.51 -1.97 -17.68
C ILE A 122 5.12 -3.10 -18.64
N SER A 123 5.49 -4.34 -18.32
CA SER A 123 5.13 -5.53 -19.10
C SER A 123 3.61 -5.80 -19.11
N LEU A 124 2.87 -5.33 -18.09
CA LEU A 124 1.41 -5.31 -18.04
C LEU A 124 0.79 -4.11 -18.79
N GLY A 125 1.59 -3.34 -19.52
CA GLY A 125 1.14 -2.15 -20.24
C GLY A 125 0.95 -0.90 -19.37
N ARG A 126 1.47 -0.89 -18.13
CA ARG A 126 1.43 0.31 -17.29
C ARG A 126 2.45 1.33 -17.77
N THR A 127 1.97 2.36 -18.47
CA THR A 127 2.80 3.40 -19.10
C THR A 127 2.95 4.67 -18.27
N LYS A 128 2.16 4.84 -17.20
CA LYS A 128 2.15 6.02 -16.32
C LYS A 128 2.77 5.69 -14.95
N LEU A 129 4.02 5.23 -14.96
CA LEU A 129 4.78 4.95 -13.74
C LEU A 129 5.75 6.12 -13.46
N PHE A 130 5.77 6.62 -12.23
CA PHE A 130 6.45 7.87 -11.85
C PHE A 130 7.80 7.64 -11.16
#